data_AF-A0A967I9Z4-F1
#
_entry.id   AF-A0A967I9Z4-F1
#
_cell.length_a   1.000
_cell.length_b   1.000
_cell.length_c   1.000
_cell.angle_alpha   90.00
_cell.angle_beta   90.00
_cell.angle_gamma   90.00
#
_symmetry.space_group_name_H-M   'P 1'
#
loop_
_entity.id
_entity.type
_entity.pdbx_description
1 polymer ?
#
loop_
_entity_poly.entity_id
_entity_poly.type
_entity_poly.pdbx_seq_one_letter_code
_entity_poly.pdbx_strand_id
1 'polypeptide(L)' 'MYWIGPAGPGQDAGPGTDFDAVRRGYISITPIHVDLTRYQALEQVAGWVAEISTDKAVLEGGE' A
#
# COMPACT_ATOMS: atom_id res chain seq x y z
N MET A 1 -0.64 -21.50 23.61
CA MET A 1 -0.36 -20.05 23.57
C MET A 1 0.56 -19.80 22.40
N TYR A 2 0.27 -18.81 21.56
CA TYR A 2 1.08 -18.47 20.38
C TYR A 2 1.50 -17.00 20.46
N TRP A 3 2.74 -16.72 20.08
CA TRP A 3 3.34 -15.39 20.10
C TRP A 3 3.75 -14.97 18.68
N ILE A 4 3.72 -13.66 18.44
CA ILE A 4 4.31 -13.07 17.24
C ILE A 4 5.83 -12.96 17.48
N GLY A 5 6.61 -13.52 16.56
CA GLY A 5 8.08 -13.51 16.63
C GLY A 5 8.69 -12.13 16.39
N PRO A 6 10.01 -11.97 16.57
CA PRO A 6 10.70 -10.71 16.35
C PRO A 6 10.61 -10.27 14.88
N ALA A 7 10.69 -8.96 14.66
CA ALA A 7 10.84 -8.43 13.30
C ALA A 7 12.11 -9.00 12.66
N GLY A 8 12.01 -9.41 11.39
CA GLY A 8 13.16 -9.87 10.62
C GLY A 8 14.18 -8.75 10.34
N PRO A 9 15.32 -9.07 9.71
CA PRO A 9 16.21 -8.04 9.21
C PRO A 9 15.42 -7.12 8.26
N GLY A 10 15.35 -5.82 8.58
CA GLY A 10 14.52 -4.86 7.86
C GLY A 10 14.74 -4.95 6.36
N GLN A 11 13.69 -5.29 5.61
CA GLN A 11 13.80 -5.55 4.17
C GLN A 11 14.15 -4.28 3.38
N ASP A 12 13.78 -3.11 3.90
CA ASP A 12 14.07 -1.81 3.31
C ASP A 12 14.57 -0.84 4.39
N ALA A 13 15.76 -1.13 4.93
CA ALA A 13 16.47 -0.30 5.92
C ALA A 13 17.70 0.39 5.30
N GLY A 14 17.65 0.63 3.98
CA GLY A 14 18.73 1.22 3.20
C GLY A 14 18.74 2.76 3.24
N PRO A 15 19.63 3.40 2.47
CA PRO A 15 19.73 4.85 2.38
C PRO A 15 18.38 5.50 2.03
N GLY A 16 18.02 6.57 2.75
CA GLY A 16 16.75 7.28 2.57
C GLY A 16 15.63 6.83 3.54
N THR A 17 15.85 5.74 4.26
CA THR A 17 14.95 5.29 5.34
C THR A 17 15.30 5.96 6.67
N ASP A 18 14.32 6.02 7.57
CA ASP A 18 14.52 6.45 8.95
C ASP A 18 15.46 5.49 9.72
N PHE A 19 15.41 4.19 9.43
CA PHE A 19 16.34 3.20 9.98
C PHE A 19 17.80 3.55 9.70
N ASP A 20 18.15 3.90 8.45
CA ASP A 20 19.53 4.26 8.10
C ASP A 20 19.95 5.59 8.75
N ALA A 21 19.06 6.59 8.77
CA ALA A 21 19.33 7.88 9.38
C ALA A 21 19.67 7.76 10.88
N VAL A 22 18.84 7.01 11.63
CA VAL A 22 19.06 6.77 13.07
C VAL A 22 20.33 5.95 13.31
N ARG A 23 20.56 4.89 12.51
CA ARG A 23 21.77 4.04 12.63
C ARG A 23 23.07 4.83 12.43
N ARG A 24 23.03 5.89 11.62
CA ARG A 24 24.16 6.78 11.35
C ARG A 24 24.29 7.94 12.35
N GLY A 25 23.42 8.02 13.36
CA GLY A 25 23.47 9.03 14.41
C GLY A 25 22.79 10.35 14.07
N TYR A 26 21.95 10.39 13.03
CA TYR A 26 21.17 11.58 12.66
C TYR A 26 19.76 11.53 13.28
N ILE A 27 19.15 12.71 13.43
CA ILE A 27 17.71 12.83 13.72
C ILE A 27 16.94 12.54 12.42
N SER A 28 15.94 11.66 12.49
CA SER A 28 15.01 11.40 11.39
C SER A 28 13.69 12.12 11.60
N ILE A 29 13.17 12.76 10.55
CA ILE A 29 11.84 13.37 10.53
C ILE A 29 11.11 12.83 9.30
N THR A 30 10.06 12.06 9.51
CA THR A 30 9.24 11.45 8.46
C THR A 30 7.82 12.00 8.52
N PRO A 31 7.44 12.95 7.64
CA PRO A 31 6.05 13.41 7.55
C PRO A 31 5.14 12.25 7.15
N ILE A 32 4.03 12.07 7.86
CA ILE A 32 3.04 11.02 7.59
C ILE A 32 1.71 11.64 7.16
N HIS A 33 0.98 10.92 6.32
CA HIS A 33 -0.38 11.28 5.96
C HIS A 33 -1.35 10.75 7.02
N VAL A 34 -2.36 11.56 7.36
CA VAL A 34 -3.45 11.14 8.25
C VAL A 34 -4.65 10.58 7.47
N ASP A 35 -4.82 11.04 6.23
CA ASP A 35 -5.78 10.49 5.28
C ASP A 35 -5.11 9.32 4.53
N LEU A 36 -5.67 8.13 4.68
CA LEU A 36 -5.19 6.91 4.05
C LEU A 36 -5.76 6.71 2.63
N THR A 37 -6.57 7.64 2.13
CA THR A 37 -7.09 7.61 0.77
C THR A 37 -5.96 7.72 -0.24
N ARG A 38 -5.75 6.67 -1.04
CA ARG A 38 -4.76 6.68 -2.12
C ARG A 38 -5.36 7.28 -3.39
N TYR A 39 -5.44 8.61 -3.46
CA TYR A 39 -6.06 9.35 -4.57
C TYR A 39 -5.51 8.96 -5.96
N GLN A 40 -4.21 8.71 -6.07
CA GLN A 40 -3.56 8.31 -7.32
C GLN A 40 -4.06 6.96 -7.87
N ALA A 41 -4.66 6.11 -7.03
CA ALA A 41 -5.17 4.81 -7.44
C ALA A 41 -6.65 4.87 -7.88
N LEU A 42 -7.36 5.99 -7.68
CA LEU A 42 -8.81 6.05 -7.87
C LEU A 42 -9.23 5.75 -9.31
N GLU A 43 -8.58 6.37 -10.30
CA GLU A 43 -8.92 6.17 -11.71
C GLU A 43 -8.65 4.72 -12.16
N GLN A 44 -7.52 4.16 -11.76
CA GLN A 44 -7.16 2.77 -12.07
C GLN A 44 -8.18 1.79 -11.48
N VAL A 45 -8.51 1.94 -10.20
CA VAL A 45 -9.46 1.07 -9.51
C VAL A 45 -10.87 1.24 -10.09
N ALA A 46 -11.27 2.47 -10.42
CA ALA A 46 -12.56 2.72 -11.07
C ALA A 46 -12.65 2.04 -12.43
N GLY A 47 -11.56 2.05 -13.21
CA GLY A 47 -11.46 1.30 -14.47
C GLY A 47 -11.73 -0.19 -14.28
N TRP A 48 -11.07 -0.82 -13.29
CA TRP A 48 -11.31 -2.23 -12.98
C TRP A 48 -12.76 -2.52 -12.58
N VAL A 49 -13.37 -1.65 -11.79
CA VAL A 49 -14.77 -1.81 -11.37
C VAL A 49 -15.71 -1.72 -12.58
N ALA A 50 -15.44 -0.81 -13.52
CA ALA A 50 -16.25 -0.67 -14.74
C ALA A 50 -16.12 -1.91 -15.65
N GLU A 51 -14.92 -2.45 -15.82
CA GLU A 51 -14.68 -3.68 -16.58
C GLU A 51 -15.44 -4.86 -15.96
N ILE A 52 -15.28 -5.09 -14.65
CA ILE A 52 -15.98 -6.16 -13.92
C ILE A 52 -17.51 -6.01 -14.03
N SER A 53 -18.02 -4.78 -13.99
CA SER A 53 -19.47 -4.52 -14.09
C SER A 53 -20.01 -4.75 -15.50
N THR A 54 -19.20 -4.48 -16.52
CA THR A 54 -19.57 -4.70 -17.93
C THR A 54 -19.65 -6.19 -18.24
N ASP A 55 -18.71 -6.99 -17.74
CA ASP A 55 -18.75 -8.45 -17.89
C ASP A 55 -20.02 -9.05 -17.26
N LYS A 56 -20.47 -8.51 -16.11
CA LYS A 56 -21.71 -8.95 -15.47
C LYS A 56 -22.95 -8.68 -16.35
N ALA A 57 -23.02 -7.51 -17.00
CA ALA A 57 -24.13 -7.16 -17.89
C ALA A 57 -24.18 -8.04 -19.15
N VAL A 58 -23.02 -8.47 -19.66
CA VAL A 58 -22.94 -9.41 -20.80
C VAL A 58 -23.42 -10.82 -20.40
N LEU A 59 -23.15 -11.25 -19.17
CA LEU A 59 -23.58 -12.58 -18.69
C LEU A 59 -25.06 -12.64 -18.29
N GLU A 60 -25.65 -11.53 -17.84
CA GLU A 60 -27.06 -11.45 -17.42
C GLU A 60 -28.03 -11.05 -18.56
N GLY A 61 -27.51 -10.57 -19.70
CA GLY A 61 -28.30 -10.03 -20.83
C GLY A 61 -28.49 -10.95 -22.05
N GLY A 62 -28.26 -12.26 -21.92
CA GLY A 62 -28.45 -13.22 -23.00
C GLY A 62 -29.87 -13.82 -23.04
N GLU A 63 -30.81 -13.11 -23.66
CA GLU A 63 -31.91 -13.70 -24.46
C GLU A 63 -31.64 -13.46 -25.95
#